data_AF-A0A353C6L4-F1
#
_entry.id   AF-A0A353C6L4-F1
#
_cell.length_a   1.000
_cell.length_b   1.000
_cell.length_c   1.000
_cell.angle_alpha   90.00
_cell.angle_beta   90.00
_cell.angle_gamma   90.00
#
_symmetry.space_group_name_H-M   'P 1'
#
loop_
_entity.id
_entity.type
_entity.pdbx_description
1 polymer ?
#
loop_
_entity_poly.entity_id
_entity_poly.type
_entity_poly.pdbx_seq_one_letter_code
_entity_poly.pdbx_strand_id
1 'polypeptide(L)'
;RPVGSVPHIVLDWRKIKGHEEKSTISNVSVNGRPVTITSSPPATVGGTDMSYSEENEHLIFYDNVVIGENVIKLDFTSPILTSGSAITRYVDKEDGSEYIYSLFVPSDASTAFPVFDQPDLKARFTLSVKSPRNWTVVSNG
;
A
#
# COMPACT_ATOMS: atom_id res chain seq x y z
N ARG A 1 21.28 -16.16 -6.20
CA ARG A 1 21.13 -15.94 -4.75
C ARG A 1 21.78 -17.11 -4.03
N PRO A 2 22.62 -16.91 -3.00
CA PRO A 2 23.14 -18.02 -2.21
C PRO A 2 22.00 -18.75 -1.51
N VAL A 3 22.15 -20.07 -1.37
CA VAL A 3 21.18 -20.94 -0.69
C VAL A 3 21.13 -20.53 0.79
N GLY A 4 19.97 -20.10 1.28
CA GLY A 4 19.76 -19.73 2.69
C GLY A 4 19.40 -18.25 2.96
N SER A 5 19.30 -17.38 1.94
CA SER A 5 18.82 -16.01 2.14
C SER A 5 17.30 -15.95 2.34
N VAL A 6 16.83 -15.22 3.36
CA VAL A 6 15.39 -14.93 3.55
C VAL A 6 14.84 -14.24 2.29
N PRO A 7 13.72 -14.68 1.71
CA PRO A 7 13.13 -14.01 0.57
C PRO A 7 12.62 -12.62 0.98
N HIS A 8 12.77 -11.64 0.08
CA HIS A 8 12.24 -10.31 0.28
C HIS A 8 10.71 -10.36 0.32
N ILE A 9 10.10 -9.43 1.06
CA ILE A 9 8.67 -9.18 0.96
C ILE A 9 8.44 -8.14 -0.13
N VAL A 10 7.47 -8.37 -0.99
CA VAL A 10 7.12 -7.50 -2.12
C VAL A 10 5.64 -7.18 -2.04
N LEU A 11 5.30 -5.90 -1.87
CA LEU A 11 3.92 -5.41 -1.93
C LEU A 11 3.69 -4.69 -3.24
N ASP A 12 2.54 -4.89 -3.87
CA ASP A 12 2.08 -4.10 -5.01
C ASP A 12 1.71 -2.70 -4.53
N TRP A 13 2.25 -1.69 -5.21
CA TRP A 13 2.03 -0.27 -4.94
C TRP A 13 2.07 0.51 -6.26
N ARG A 14 0.92 0.59 -6.91
CA ARG A 14 0.75 1.23 -8.21
C ARG A 14 0.35 2.68 -8.03
N LYS A 15 1.06 3.59 -8.68
CA LYS A 15 0.72 5.01 -8.70
C LYS A 15 -0.29 5.28 -9.81
N ILE A 16 -1.31 6.09 -9.54
CA ILE A 16 -2.31 6.44 -10.55
C ILE A 16 -1.68 7.37 -11.60
N LYS A 17 -1.79 6.98 -12.87
CA LYS A 17 -1.18 7.70 -13.99
C LYS A 17 -1.65 9.16 -14.06
N GLY A 18 -0.70 10.10 -14.17
CA GLY A 18 -0.95 11.54 -14.17
C GLY A 18 -1.22 12.15 -12.79
N HIS A 19 -1.11 11.34 -11.73
CA HIS A 19 -1.27 11.73 -10.32
C HIS A 19 -0.23 11.04 -9.43
N GLU A 20 0.90 10.63 -10.00
CA GLU A 20 1.93 9.85 -9.33
C GLU A 20 2.51 10.60 -8.13
N GLU A 21 2.59 11.93 -8.20
CA GLU A 21 3.08 12.81 -7.14
C GLU A 21 2.19 12.83 -5.89
N LYS A 22 0.92 12.41 -6.02
CA LYS A 22 -0.04 12.36 -4.91
C LYS A 22 0.01 11.05 -4.14
N SER A 23 0.77 10.08 -4.64
CA SER A 23 0.91 8.76 -4.04
C SER A 23 2.24 8.68 -3.29
N THR A 24 2.20 8.59 -1.97
CA THR A 24 3.41 8.67 -1.12
C THR A 24 3.48 7.53 -0.11
N ILE A 25 4.70 7.19 0.30
CA ILE A 25 5.02 6.24 1.36
C ILE A 25 5.97 6.91 2.35
N SER A 26 5.73 6.72 3.64
CA SER A 26 6.56 7.27 4.71
C SER A 26 6.47 6.42 5.98
N ASN A 27 7.27 6.74 7.00
CA ASN A 27 7.24 6.11 8.32
C ASN A 27 7.28 4.58 8.29
N VAL A 28 8.13 4.03 7.41
CA VAL A 28 8.21 2.61 7.13
C VAL A 28 9.03 1.90 8.21
N SER A 29 8.51 0.78 8.71
CA SER A 29 9.22 -0.12 9.60
C SER A 29 8.89 -1.58 9.29
N VAL A 30 9.88 -2.45 9.48
CA VAL A 30 9.76 -3.90 9.35
C VAL A 30 10.16 -4.52 10.68
N ASN A 31 9.27 -5.33 11.26
CA ASN A 31 9.45 -5.96 12.57
C ASN A 31 9.83 -4.96 13.67
N GLY A 32 9.20 -3.78 13.63
CA GLY A 32 9.38 -2.69 14.60
C GLY A 32 10.65 -1.86 14.41
N ARG A 33 11.46 -2.15 13.38
CA ARG A 33 12.69 -1.41 13.08
C ARG A 33 12.47 -0.50 11.87
N PRO A 34 12.74 0.82 12.00
CA PRO A 34 12.65 1.74 10.87
C PRO A 34 13.54 1.28 9.71
N VAL A 35 13.06 1.49 8.49
CA VAL A 35 13.81 1.26 7.25
C VAL A 35 13.71 2.51 6.37
N THR A 36 14.78 2.79 5.63
CA THR A 36 14.87 3.97 4.77
C THR A 36 14.72 3.57 3.30
N ILE A 37 14.14 4.47 2.50
CA ILE A 37 14.03 4.23 1.07
C ILE A 37 15.43 4.26 0.40
N THR A 38 15.68 3.34 -0.50
CA THR A 38 16.84 3.32 -1.39
C THR A 38 16.40 3.37 -2.86
N SER A 39 17.21 4.01 -3.70
CA SER A 39 16.98 4.12 -5.15
C SER A 39 17.40 2.87 -5.95
N SER A 40 18.07 1.92 -5.30
CA SER A 40 18.50 0.67 -5.91
C SER A 40 18.60 -0.44 -4.85
N PRO A 41 18.50 -1.72 -5.26
CA PRO A 41 18.70 -2.83 -4.34
C PRO A 41 20.06 -2.71 -3.62
N PRO A 42 20.11 -2.89 -2.30
CA PRO A 42 21.35 -2.73 -1.56
C PRO A 42 22.38 -3.78 -1.99
N ALA A 43 23.64 -3.38 -2.08
CA ALA A 43 24.75 -4.29 -2.41
C ALA A 43 24.95 -5.38 -1.33
N THR A 44 24.49 -5.13 -0.09
CA THR A 44 24.50 -6.09 1.02
C THR A 44 23.26 -5.90 1.88
N VAL A 45 22.50 -6.98 2.08
CA VAL A 45 21.36 -7.04 3.01
C VAL A 45 21.90 -7.24 4.44
N GLY A 46 21.37 -6.51 5.41
CA GLY A 46 21.77 -6.57 6.82
C GLY A 46 22.93 -5.65 7.20
N GLY A 47 23.23 -4.63 6.38
CA GLY A 47 24.18 -3.56 6.72
C GLY A 47 23.63 -2.58 7.76
N THR A 48 24.37 -1.51 8.04
CA THR A 48 23.90 -0.44 8.94
C THR A 48 22.71 0.34 8.37
N ASP A 49 22.59 0.37 7.04
CA ASP A 49 21.53 1.06 6.32
C ASP A 49 20.43 0.06 5.95
N MET A 50 19.45 -0.06 6.84
CA MET A 50 18.28 -0.93 6.65
C MET A 50 17.32 -0.29 5.66
N SER A 51 16.91 -1.03 4.64
CA SER A 51 16.34 -0.42 3.45
C SER A 51 15.12 -1.13 2.86
N TYR A 52 14.34 -0.35 2.12
CA TYR A 52 13.33 -0.81 1.17
C TYR A 52 13.44 0.03 -0.12
N SER A 53 12.94 -0.47 -1.24
CA SER A 53 12.86 0.32 -2.48
C SER A 53 11.43 0.39 -3.00
N GLU A 54 11.19 1.38 -3.87
CA GLU A 54 9.99 1.45 -4.70
C GLU A 54 10.43 1.25 -6.15
N GLU A 55 10.09 0.10 -6.74
CA GLU A 55 10.56 -0.30 -8.07
C GLU A 55 9.44 -0.99 -8.85
N ASN A 56 9.24 -0.58 -10.11
CA ASN A 56 8.28 -1.21 -11.02
C ASN A 56 6.89 -1.40 -10.40
N GLU A 57 6.39 -0.39 -9.72
CA GLU A 57 5.10 -0.42 -9.01
C GLU A 57 5.03 -1.39 -7.80
N HIS A 58 6.18 -1.70 -7.19
CA HIS A 58 6.25 -2.50 -5.97
C HIS A 58 7.03 -1.79 -4.87
N LEU A 59 6.70 -2.11 -3.61
CA LEU A 59 7.56 -1.89 -2.46
C LEU A 59 8.31 -3.18 -2.15
N ILE A 60 9.65 -3.12 -2.19
CA ILE A 60 10.51 -4.28 -1.94
C ILE A 60 11.25 -4.09 -0.62
N PHE A 61 10.99 -4.98 0.34
CA PHE A 61 11.59 -4.95 1.66
C PHE A 61 12.73 -5.96 1.74
N TYR A 62 13.95 -5.44 1.87
CA TYR A 62 15.19 -6.24 1.87
C TYR A 62 15.59 -6.67 3.28
N ASP A 63 15.51 -5.74 4.22
CA ASP A 63 16.10 -5.86 5.55
C ASP A 63 15.05 -6.12 6.64
N ASN A 64 15.49 -6.65 7.78
CA ASN A 64 14.66 -7.07 8.93
C ASN A 64 13.62 -8.16 8.67
N VAL A 65 13.45 -8.64 7.43
CA VAL A 65 12.56 -9.75 7.12
C VAL A 65 13.12 -11.05 7.71
N VAL A 66 12.24 -11.88 8.27
CA VAL A 66 12.57 -13.17 8.86
C VAL A 66 11.75 -14.28 8.22
N ILE A 67 12.21 -15.54 8.35
CA ILE A 67 11.38 -16.69 8.03
C ILE A 67 10.21 -16.73 9.02
N GLY A 68 8.99 -16.84 8.51
CA GLY A 68 7.76 -16.87 9.30
C GLY A 68 7.05 -15.53 9.33
N GLU A 69 6.56 -15.13 10.51
CA GLU A 69 5.73 -13.94 10.67
C GLU A 69 6.56 -12.66 10.59
N ASN A 70 6.06 -11.69 9.81
CA ASN A 70 6.63 -10.37 9.67
C ASN A 70 5.53 -9.31 9.84
N VAL A 71 5.89 -8.19 10.45
CA VAL A 71 5.01 -7.03 10.62
C VAL A 71 5.61 -5.84 9.89
N ILE A 72 4.93 -5.39 8.84
CA ILE A 72 5.27 -4.15 8.11
C ILE A 72 4.28 -3.07 8.54
N LYS A 73 4.80 -1.91 8.95
CA LYS A 73 4.01 -0.71 9.22
C LYS A 73 4.54 0.43 8.37
N LEU A 74 3.63 1.17 7.76
CA LEU A 74 3.95 2.32 6.91
C LEU A 74 2.76 3.27 6.91
N ASP A 75 3.03 4.53 6.64
CA ASP A 75 2.02 5.52 6.28
C ASP A 75 2.01 5.66 4.75
N PHE A 76 0.82 5.74 4.17
CA PHE A 76 0.64 5.94 2.74
C PHE A 76 -0.40 7.02 2.45
N THR A 77 -0.25 7.67 1.30
CA THR A 77 -1.28 8.54 0.71
C THR A 77 -1.59 8.04 -0.69
N SER A 78 -2.88 8.01 -1.06
CA SER A 78 -3.34 7.76 -2.42
C SER A 78 -4.46 8.77 -2.76
N PRO A 79 -4.50 9.31 -3.99
CA PRO A 79 -5.50 10.30 -4.35
C PRO A 79 -6.89 9.68 -4.55
N ILE A 80 -7.92 10.44 -4.16
CA ILE A 80 -9.32 10.15 -4.50
C ILE A 80 -9.67 10.94 -5.77
N LEU A 81 -10.14 10.26 -6.82
CA LEU A 81 -10.51 10.87 -8.10
C LEU A 81 -11.99 10.66 -8.41
N THR A 82 -12.50 11.33 -9.44
CA THR A 82 -13.90 11.20 -9.87
C THR A 82 -14.14 10.07 -10.88
N SER A 83 -13.06 9.45 -11.38
CA SER A 83 -13.11 8.32 -12.30
C SER A 83 -11.74 7.65 -12.39
N GLY A 84 -11.71 6.35 -12.67
CA GLY A 84 -10.47 5.63 -12.99
C GLY A 84 -9.51 5.47 -11.81
N SER A 85 -10.00 5.59 -10.58
CA SER A 85 -9.24 5.30 -9.35
C SER A 85 -9.95 4.26 -8.50
N ALA A 86 -9.16 3.47 -7.78
CA ALA A 86 -9.65 2.48 -6.84
C ALA A 86 -10.56 3.08 -5.76
N ILE A 87 -10.27 4.32 -5.32
CA ILE A 87 -11.15 5.09 -4.46
C ILE A 87 -11.75 6.23 -5.29
N THR A 88 -13.06 6.17 -5.54
CA THR A 88 -13.76 7.11 -6.42
C THR A 88 -14.71 7.99 -5.60
N ARG A 89 -14.69 9.29 -5.90
CA ARG A 89 -15.67 10.28 -5.44
C ARG A 89 -16.76 10.46 -6.49
N TYR A 90 -18.00 10.32 -6.07
CA TYR A 90 -19.18 10.50 -6.90
C TYR A 90 -20.13 11.53 -6.26
N VAL A 91 -20.74 12.37 -7.08
CA VAL A 91 -21.81 13.29 -6.66
C VAL A 91 -23.04 12.96 -7.48
N ASP A 92 -24.10 12.56 -6.80
CA ASP A 92 -25.38 12.30 -7.42
C ASP A 92 -26.00 13.61 -7.92
N LYS A 93 -26.48 13.61 -9.16
CA LYS A 93 -27.02 14.80 -9.82
C LYS A 93 -28.48 15.04 -9.48
N GLU A 94 -29.19 14.05 -8.96
CA GLU A 94 -30.61 14.16 -8.63
C GLU A 94 -30.81 14.83 -7.27
N ASP A 95 -29.99 14.48 -6.28
CA ASP A 95 -30.12 14.97 -4.90
C ASP A 95 -28.90 15.73 -4.37
N GLY A 96 -27.77 15.73 -5.10
CA GLY A 96 -26.53 16.39 -4.69
C GLY A 96 -25.72 15.64 -3.64
N SER A 97 -26.10 14.40 -3.29
CA SER A 97 -25.40 13.58 -2.29
C SER A 97 -24.00 13.20 -2.77
N GLU A 98 -23.03 13.24 -1.86
CA GLU A 98 -21.64 12.89 -2.13
C GLU A 98 -21.30 11.50 -1.56
N TYR A 99 -20.62 10.70 -2.38
CA TYR A 99 -20.21 9.35 -2.05
C TYR A 99 -18.72 9.16 -2.33
N ILE A 100 -18.04 8.42 -1.45
CA ILE A 100 -16.70 7.91 -1.68
C ILE A 100 -16.77 6.39 -1.52
N TYR A 101 -16.37 5.66 -2.55
CA TYR A 101 -16.42 4.21 -2.54
C TYR A 101 -15.16 3.59 -3.15
N SER A 102 -14.88 2.35 -2.75
CA SER A 102 -13.81 1.54 -3.32
C SER A 102 -14.32 0.62 -4.43
N LEU A 103 -13.58 0.50 -5.53
CA LEU A 103 -13.75 -0.53 -6.55
C LEU A 103 -12.37 -1.10 -6.89
N PHE A 104 -12.09 -2.32 -6.47
CA PHE A 104 -10.74 -2.92 -6.54
C PHE A 104 -10.58 -3.98 -7.65
N VAL A 105 -11.61 -4.27 -8.42
CA VAL A 105 -11.53 -5.31 -9.45
C VAL A 105 -10.96 -4.78 -10.77
N PRO A 106 -10.11 -5.55 -11.47
CA PRO A 106 -9.60 -6.87 -11.09
C PRO A 106 -8.40 -6.83 -10.12
N SER A 107 -7.62 -5.75 -10.11
CA SER A 107 -6.38 -5.64 -9.32
C SER A 107 -6.06 -4.19 -8.95
N ASP A 108 -7.08 -3.38 -8.67
CA ASP A 108 -6.96 -1.95 -8.41
C ASP A 108 -6.68 -1.61 -6.94
N ALA A 109 -6.73 -2.59 -6.03
CA ALA A 109 -6.43 -2.39 -4.60
C ALA A 109 -5.03 -1.78 -4.38
N SER A 110 -4.05 -2.24 -5.17
CA SER A 110 -2.67 -1.73 -5.21
C SER A 110 -2.52 -0.24 -5.55
N THR A 111 -3.55 0.40 -6.11
CA THR A 111 -3.57 1.87 -6.29
C THR A 111 -4.17 2.62 -5.10
N ALA A 112 -4.88 1.93 -4.21
CA ALA A 112 -5.47 2.50 -3.00
C ALA A 112 -4.52 2.38 -1.80
N PHE A 113 -3.84 1.24 -1.63
CA PHE A 113 -2.90 0.98 -0.53
C PHE A 113 -1.89 -0.12 -0.91
N PRO A 114 -0.70 -0.18 -0.28
CA PRO A 114 0.25 -1.27 -0.51
C PRO A 114 -0.29 -2.63 -0.07
N VAL A 115 -0.33 -3.61 -0.98
CA VAL A 115 -1.00 -4.90 -0.75
C VAL A 115 -0.38 -6.01 -1.60
N PHE A 116 -0.59 -7.27 -1.23
CA PHE A 116 -0.40 -8.38 -2.17
C PHE A 116 -1.68 -8.55 -3.01
N ASP A 117 -1.74 -7.96 -4.19
CA ASP A 117 -2.95 -7.85 -5.02
C ASP A 117 -3.14 -9.12 -5.89
N GLN A 118 -3.15 -10.27 -5.22
CA GLN A 118 -3.28 -11.59 -5.85
C GLN A 118 -4.62 -12.23 -5.45
N PRO A 119 -5.40 -12.74 -6.42
CA PRO A 119 -6.76 -13.22 -6.15
C PRO A 119 -6.79 -14.48 -5.26
N ASP A 120 -5.72 -15.26 -5.23
CA ASP A 120 -5.57 -16.49 -4.47
C ASP A 120 -5.06 -16.26 -3.03
N LEU A 121 -4.55 -15.06 -2.72
CA LEU A 121 -4.09 -14.71 -1.38
C LEU A 121 -5.22 -14.01 -0.60
N LYS A 122 -5.67 -14.66 0.48
CA LYS A 122 -6.72 -14.12 1.34
C LYS A 122 -6.13 -13.52 2.61
N ALA A 123 -6.64 -12.36 3.02
CA ALA A 123 -6.27 -11.68 4.24
C ALA A 123 -7.51 -11.27 5.03
N ARG A 124 -7.34 -11.11 6.35
CA ARG A 124 -8.33 -10.46 7.21
C ARG A 124 -8.01 -8.98 7.30
N PHE A 125 -9.01 -8.13 7.16
CA PHE A 125 -8.85 -6.69 7.27
C PHE A 125 -9.54 -6.19 8.54
N THR A 126 -8.88 -5.26 9.24
CA THR A 126 -9.51 -4.44 10.27
C THR A 126 -9.37 -3.00 9.83
N LEU A 127 -10.50 -2.33 9.64
CA LEU A 127 -10.54 -0.97 9.13
C LEU A 127 -11.00 -0.01 10.22
N SER A 128 -10.22 1.05 10.44
CA SER A 128 -10.60 2.19 11.26
C SER A 128 -10.64 3.43 10.37
N VAL A 129 -11.80 4.05 10.24
CA VAL A 129 -12.00 5.23 9.37
C VAL A 129 -12.21 6.48 10.23
N LYS A 130 -11.48 7.54 9.91
CA LYS A 130 -11.78 8.89 10.38
C LYS A 130 -12.49 9.63 9.27
N SER A 131 -13.73 10.03 9.49
CA SER A 131 -14.57 10.75 8.52
C SER A 131 -15.13 12.04 9.13
N PRO A 132 -15.61 12.99 8.31
CA PRO A 132 -16.39 14.11 8.81
C PRO A 132 -17.65 13.62 9.55
N ARG A 133 -18.11 14.39 10.54
CA ARG A 133 -19.16 13.94 11.48
C ARG A 133 -20.49 13.56 10.82
N ASN A 134 -20.80 14.13 9.66
CA ASN A 134 -22.04 13.90 8.92
C ASN A 134 -21.95 12.73 7.92
N TRP A 135 -20.81 12.03 7.84
CA TRP A 135 -20.64 10.90 6.94
C TRP A 135 -21.01 9.59 7.62
N THR A 136 -21.68 8.72 6.86
CA THR A 136 -21.86 7.32 7.24
C THR A 136 -20.75 6.50 6.59
N VAL A 137 -20.08 5.66 7.37
CA VAL A 137 -19.04 4.75 6.88
C VAL A 137 -19.59 3.34 6.84
N VAL A 138 -19.44 2.68 5.69
CA VAL A 138 -19.81 1.28 5.47
C VAL A 138 -18.57 0.53 5.00
N SER A 139 -18.36 -0.67 5.52
CA SER A 139 -17.23 -1.54 5.13
C SER A 139 -17.65 -3.01 5.21
N ASN A 140 -16.83 -3.88 4.62
CA ASN A 140 -16.97 -5.32 4.74
C ASN A 140 -16.61 -5.76 6.16
N GLY A 141 -17.33 -6.75 6.70
CA GLY A 141 -17.16 -7.28 8.06
C GLY A 141 -16.43 -8.61 8.10
#